data_AF-A0A7S1ZZB2-F1
#
_entry.id   AF-A0A7S1ZZB2-F1
#
_cell.length_a   1.000
_cell.length_b   1.000
_cell.length_c   1.000
_cell.angle_alpha   90.00
_cell.angle_beta   90.00
_cell.angle_gamma   90.00
#
_symmetry.space_group_name_H-M   'P 1'
#
loop_
_entity.id
_entity.type
_entity.pdbx_description
1 polymer ?
#
loop_
_entity_poly.entity_id
_entity_poly.type
_entity_poly.pdbx_seq_one_letter_code
_entity_poly.pdbx_strand_id
1 'polypeptide(L)'
;VTNIDYVQINLRAAEKAKDISAFDKCCYYASKGISMLPSDKWVSHPEITVKLYSLAAEVEGFLGRHSQMEIYCREVLVQKSISTLQKKDAYMAKLDRMATAELRYDDAIHLC
;
A
#
# COMPACT_ATOMS: atom_id res chain seq x y z
N VAL A 1 16.32 -19.24 6.16
CA VAL A 1 15.50 -18.20 5.51
C VAL A 1 14.13 -18.24 6.17
N THR A 2 13.80 -17.21 6.93
CA THR A 2 12.49 -17.07 7.58
C THR A 2 11.46 -16.57 6.58
N ASN A 3 10.17 -16.68 6.90
CA ASN A 3 9.10 -16.17 6.03
C ASN A 3 9.27 -14.66 5.76
N ILE A 4 9.73 -13.90 6.77
CA ILE A 4 9.97 -12.45 6.67
C ILE A 4 11.09 -12.10 5.68
N ASP A 5 12.11 -12.94 5.54
CA ASP A 5 13.16 -12.72 4.53
C ASP A 5 12.57 -12.73 3.11
N TYR A 6 11.60 -13.62 2.84
CA TYR A 6 10.89 -13.64 1.56
C TYR A 6 9.96 -12.43 1.37
N VAL A 7 9.31 -11.98 2.45
CA VAL A 7 8.52 -10.74 2.43
C VAL A 7 9.42 -9.56 2.04
N GLN A 8 10.62 -9.45 2.62
CA GLN A 8 11.58 -8.38 2.31
C GLN A 8 12.07 -8.43 0.86
N ILE A 9 12.32 -9.62 0.31
CA ILE A 9 12.69 -9.81 -1.10
C ILE A 9 11.56 -9.34 -2.02
N ASN A 10 10.31 -9.70 -1.71
CA ASN A 10 9.16 -9.27 -2.48
C ASN A 10 8.95 -7.75 -2.41
N LEU A 11 9.12 -7.12 -1.24
CA LEU A 11 9.06 -5.67 -1.13
C LEU A 11 10.10 -5.00 -2.04
N ARG A 12 11.37 -5.44 -2.00
CA ARG A 12 12.43 -4.89 -2.87
C ARG A 12 12.15 -5.12 -4.35
N ALA A 13 11.59 -6.27 -4.71
CA ALA A 13 11.22 -6.57 -6.09
C ALA A 13 10.06 -5.67 -6.56
N ALA A 14 9.08 -5.41 -5.68
CA ALA A 14 7.98 -4.49 -5.95
C ALA A 14 8.47 -3.04 -6.13
N GLU A 15 9.34 -2.56 -5.23
CA GLU A 15 9.95 -1.22 -5.32
C GLU A 15 10.70 -1.05 -6.65
N LYS A 16 11.57 -2.00 -7.01
CA LYS A 16 12.28 -1.98 -8.30
C LYS A 16 11.34 -2.00 -9.51
N ALA A 17 10.26 -2.79 -9.44
CA ALA A 17 9.28 -2.84 -10.51
C ALA A 17 8.55 -1.51 -10.66
N LYS A 18 8.25 -0.82 -9.54
CA LYS A 18 7.68 0.53 -9.56
C LYS A 18 8.65 1.54 -10.20
N ASP A 19 9.94 1.49 -9.85
CA ASP A 19 10.95 2.43 -10.38
C ASP A 19 11.06 2.40 -11.92
N ILE A 20 10.81 1.24 -12.53
CA ILE A 20 10.80 1.08 -14.00
C ILE A 20 9.38 1.10 -14.59
N SER A 21 8.37 1.55 -13.83
CA SER A 21 6.96 1.60 -14.23
C SER A 21 6.34 0.26 -14.67
N ALA A 22 6.91 -0.86 -14.22
CA ALA A 22 6.36 -2.20 -14.42
C ALA A 22 5.25 -2.49 -13.38
N PHE A 23 4.18 -1.71 -13.42
CA PHE A 23 3.15 -1.66 -12.38
C PHE A 23 2.46 -3.00 -12.10
N ASP A 24 2.12 -3.78 -13.14
CA ASP A 24 1.57 -5.13 -12.93
C ASP A 24 2.53 -6.06 -12.16
N LYS A 25 3.84 -5.93 -12.40
CA LYS A 25 4.86 -6.70 -11.66
C LYS A 25 5.01 -6.19 -10.24
N CYS A 26 4.90 -4.88 -10.03
CA CYS A 26 4.88 -4.30 -8.69
C CYS A 26 3.70 -4.85 -7.87
N CYS A 27 2.47 -4.83 -8.40
CA CYS A 27 1.29 -5.44 -7.76
C CYS A 27 1.50 -6.92 -7.46
N TYR A 28 2.08 -7.67 -8.41
CA TYR A 28 2.39 -9.08 -8.20
C TYR A 28 3.32 -9.31 -7.01
N TYR A 29 4.46 -8.61 -6.94
CA TYR A 29 5.40 -8.79 -5.84
C TYR A 29 4.85 -8.26 -4.51
N ALA A 30 4.16 -7.12 -4.52
CA ALA A 30 3.55 -6.57 -3.31
C ALA A 30 2.49 -7.53 -2.72
N SER A 31 1.57 -8.04 -3.54
CA SER A 31 0.55 -9.00 -3.11
C SER A 31 1.16 -10.33 -2.64
N LYS A 32 2.22 -10.82 -3.28
CA LYS A 32 2.98 -11.99 -2.80
C LYS A 32 3.59 -11.72 -1.42
N GLY A 33 4.23 -10.58 -1.22
CA GLY A 33 4.75 -10.16 0.09
C GLY A 33 3.64 -10.11 1.15
N ILE A 34 2.49 -9.52 0.83
CA ILE A 34 1.33 -9.44 1.73
C ILE A 34 0.84 -10.84 2.15
N SER A 35 0.73 -11.77 1.19
CA SER A 35 0.26 -13.14 1.45
C SER A 35 1.20 -13.95 2.37
N MET A 36 2.43 -13.50 2.51
CA MET A 36 3.48 -14.15 3.30
C MET A 36 3.62 -13.56 4.72
N LEU A 37 3.00 -12.40 4.99
CA LEU A 37 3.04 -11.77 6.31
C LEU A 37 2.34 -12.63 7.38
N PRO A 38 2.84 -12.64 8.62
CA PRO A 38 2.21 -13.38 9.72
C PRO A 38 0.85 -12.76 10.11
N SER A 39 0.06 -13.50 10.88
CA SER A 39 -1.26 -13.03 11.33
C SER A 39 -1.17 -11.76 12.19
N ASP A 40 -0.11 -11.64 13.00
CA ASP A 40 0.16 -10.51 13.90
C ASP A 40 1.01 -9.40 13.25
N LYS A 41 1.13 -9.40 11.92
CA LYS A 41 1.98 -8.50 11.10
C LYS A 41 1.98 -7.02 11.49
N TRP A 42 0.83 -6.49 11.90
CA TRP A 42 0.67 -5.08 12.29
C TRP A 42 1.35 -4.75 13.63
N VAL A 43 1.65 -5.75 14.45
CA VAL A 43 2.34 -5.63 15.74
C VAL A 43 3.79 -6.09 15.61
N SER A 44 4.02 -7.27 15.02
CA SER A 44 5.35 -7.86 14.92
C SER A 44 6.23 -7.23 13.85
N HIS A 45 5.64 -6.77 12.74
CA HIS A 45 6.35 -6.26 11.56
C HIS A 45 5.66 -5.02 10.94
N PRO A 46 5.38 -3.97 11.73
CA PRO A 46 4.55 -2.84 11.30
C PRO A 46 5.12 -2.12 10.08
N GLU A 47 6.43 -1.88 10.03
CA GLU A 47 7.06 -1.09 8.96
C GLU A 47 6.93 -1.74 7.59
N ILE A 48 7.31 -3.02 7.47
CA ILE A 48 7.23 -3.74 6.19
C ILE A 48 5.78 -3.97 5.77
N THR A 49 4.88 -4.20 6.74
CA THR A 49 3.46 -4.37 6.48
C THR A 49 2.87 -3.09 5.88
N VAL A 50 3.09 -1.95 6.54
CA VAL A 50 2.58 -0.65 6.06
C VAL A 50 3.15 -0.32 4.68
N LYS A 51 4.44 -0.55 4.45
CA LYS A 51 5.06 -0.32 3.13
C LYS A 51 4.45 -1.18 2.03
N LEU A 52 4.28 -2.48 2.26
CA LEU A 52 3.72 -3.39 1.26
C LEU A 52 2.28 -3.02 0.87
N TYR A 53 1.43 -2.77 1.87
CA TYR A 53 0.05 -2.38 1.62
C TYR A 53 -0.06 -1.00 0.96
N SER A 54 0.75 -0.02 1.38
CA SER A 54 0.71 1.32 0.78
C SER A 54 1.23 1.33 -0.66
N LEU A 55 2.31 0.58 -0.94
CA LEU A 55 2.84 0.41 -2.29
C LEU A 55 1.82 -0.30 -3.20
N ALA A 56 1.17 -1.35 -2.69
CA ALA A 56 0.11 -2.04 -3.43
C ALA A 56 -1.06 -1.08 -3.71
N ALA A 57 -1.50 -0.31 -2.72
CA ALA A 57 -2.57 0.67 -2.92
C ALA A 57 -2.21 1.66 -4.04
N GLU A 58 -1.08 2.34 -3.91
CA GLU A 58 -0.63 3.35 -4.89
C GLU A 58 -0.62 2.81 -6.32
N VAL A 59 -0.03 1.63 -6.54
CA VAL A 59 0.13 1.07 -7.89
C VAL A 59 -1.17 0.51 -8.45
N GLU A 60 -2.04 -0.07 -7.63
CA GLU A 60 -3.42 -0.40 -8.06
C GLU A 60 -4.16 0.88 -8.49
N GLY A 61 -3.92 2.01 -7.83
CA GLY A 61 -4.39 3.33 -8.22
C GLY A 61 -3.90 3.73 -9.62
N PHE A 62 -2.59 3.62 -9.89
CA PHE A 62 -2.02 3.91 -11.21
C PHE A 62 -2.58 3.03 -12.33
N LEU A 63 -2.98 1.80 -12.01
CA LEU A 63 -3.60 0.86 -12.95
C LEU A 63 -5.13 1.06 -13.08
N GLY A 64 -5.72 2.03 -12.38
CA GLY A 64 -7.17 2.27 -12.39
C GLY A 64 -7.99 1.23 -11.61
N ARG A 65 -7.34 0.35 -10.84
CA ARG A 65 -7.96 -0.74 -10.07
C ARG A 65 -8.42 -0.25 -8.70
N HIS A 66 -9.26 0.78 -8.69
CA HIS A 66 -9.61 1.54 -7.50
C HIS A 66 -10.23 0.72 -6.37
N SER A 67 -11.04 -0.30 -6.66
CA SER A 67 -11.60 -1.17 -5.63
C SER A 67 -10.52 -1.90 -4.83
N GLN A 68 -9.46 -2.37 -5.49
CA GLN A 68 -8.36 -3.08 -4.83
C GLN A 68 -7.47 -2.10 -4.05
N MET A 69 -7.22 -0.92 -4.62
CA MET A 69 -6.55 0.19 -3.93
C MET A 69 -7.26 0.53 -2.62
N GLU A 70 -8.58 0.71 -2.63
CA GLU A 70 -9.36 1.06 -1.44
C GLU A 70 -9.29 0.00 -0.33
N ILE A 71 -9.28 -1.29 -0.71
CA ILE A 71 -9.09 -2.39 0.24
C ILE A 71 -7.73 -2.24 0.94
N TYR A 72 -6.66 -2.02 0.20
CA TYR A 72 -5.32 -1.87 0.77
C TYR A 72 -5.17 -0.60 1.63
N CYS A 73 -5.70 0.54 1.18
CA CYS A 73 -5.75 1.75 1.99
C CYS A 73 -6.50 1.50 3.30
N ARG A 74 -7.68 0.88 3.25
CA ARG A 74 -8.50 0.60 4.44
C ARG A 74 -7.73 -0.25 5.45
N GLU A 75 -7.08 -1.31 5.01
CA GLU A 75 -6.29 -2.20 5.86
C GLU A 75 -5.20 -1.46 6.66
N VAL A 76 -4.55 -0.45 6.06
CA VAL A 76 -3.56 0.40 6.73
C VAL A 76 -4.23 1.44 7.65
N LEU A 77 -5.26 2.12 7.17
CA LEU A 77 -5.85 3.27 7.85
C LEU A 77 -6.56 2.90 9.16
N VAL A 78 -7.19 1.70 9.24
CA VAL A 78 -7.87 1.24 10.45
C VAL A 78 -6.92 0.92 11.61
N GLN A 79 -5.61 0.79 11.36
CA GLN A 79 -4.65 0.36 12.40
C GLN A 79 -4.33 1.49 13.38
N LYS A 80 -4.92 1.45 14.56
CA LYS A 80 -4.74 2.51 15.59
C LYS A 80 -3.31 2.60 16.15
N SER A 81 -2.56 1.50 16.14
CA SER A 81 -1.19 1.43 16.64
C SER A 81 -0.16 2.07 15.69
N ILE A 82 -0.52 2.29 14.43
CA ILE A 82 0.36 2.87 13.42
C ILE A 82 0.16 4.38 13.39
N SER A 83 1.27 5.12 13.51
CA SER A 83 1.24 6.58 13.50
C SER A 83 0.73 7.13 12.17
N THR A 84 0.12 8.33 12.19
CA THR A 84 -0.34 9.01 10.97
C THR A 84 0.79 9.19 9.95
N LEU A 85 2.01 9.49 10.43
CA LEU A 85 3.19 9.66 9.56
C LEU A 85 3.51 8.37 8.79
N GLN A 86 3.42 7.21 9.44
CA GLN A 86 3.64 5.93 8.77
C GLN A 86 2.55 5.61 7.74
N LYS A 87 1.32 6.09 7.96
CA LYS A 87 0.19 5.91 7.03
C LYS A 87 0.17 6.89 5.86
N LYS A 88 1.12 7.82 5.78
CA LYS A 88 1.09 8.94 4.82
C LYS A 88 0.87 8.47 3.38
N ASP A 89 1.54 7.39 2.97
CA ASP A 89 1.49 6.92 1.58
C ASP A 89 0.12 6.31 1.25
N ALA A 90 -0.52 5.65 2.21
CA ALA A 90 -1.90 5.15 2.07
C ALA A 90 -2.94 6.30 2.03
N TYR A 91 -2.71 7.39 2.76
CA TYR A 91 -3.53 8.60 2.66
C TYR A 91 -3.36 9.26 1.30
N MET A 92 -2.12 9.41 0.82
CA MET A 92 -1.82 9.99 -0.49
C MET A 92 -2.49 9.21 -1.62
N ALA A 93 -2.40 7.88 -1.64
CA ALA A 93 -3.09 7.06 -2.65
C ALA A 93 -4.61 7.27 -2.65
N LYS A 94 -5.21 7.44 -1.46
CA LYS A 94 -6.65 7.73 -1.34
C LYS A 94 -7.01 9.14 -1.84
N LEU A 95 -6.18 10.14 -1.52
CA LEU A 95 -6.33 11.51 -1.99
C LEU A 95 -6.23 11.60 -3.51
N ASP A 96 -5.20 10.97 -4.09
CA ASP A 96 -4.99 10.97 -5.53
C ASP A 96 -6.22 10.42 -6.26
N ARG A 97 -6.82 9.33 -5.78
CA ARG A 97 -8.09 8.82 -6.34
C ARG A 97 -9.23 9.83 -6.21
N MET A 98 -9.42 10.43 -5.03
CA MET A 98 -10.52 11.40 -4.82
C MET A 98 -10.37 12.63 -5.73
N ALA A 99 -9.14 13.13 -5.91
CA ALA A 99 -8.85 14.28 -6.75
C ALA A 99 -8.91 13.96 -8.25
N THR A 100 -8.41 12.79 -8.68
CA THR A 100 -8.24 12.48 -10.11
C THR A 100 -9.37 11.65 -10.70
N ALA A 101 -9.94 10.71 -9.94
CA ALA A 101 -10.97 9.79 -10.43
C ALA A 101 -12.38 10.25 -10.06
N GLU A 102 -12.58 10.79 -8.85
CA GLU A 102 -13.92 11.23 -8.38
C GLU A 102 -14.20 12.72 -8.60
N LEU A 103 -13.18 13.53 -8.92
CA LEU A 103 -13.26 15.00 -9.02
C LEU A 103 -13.80 15.67 -7.74
N ARG A 104 -13.65 15.02 -6.59
CA ARG A 104 -14.12 15.48 -5.27
C ARG A 104 -13.02 16.23 -4.53
N TYR A 105 -12.61 17.36 -5.10
CA TYR A 105 -11.50 18.16 -4.57
C TYR A 105 -11.77 18.69 -3.16
N ASP A 106 -13.01 19.09 -2.85
CA ASP A 106 -13.37 19.64 -1.54
C ASP A 106 -13.23 18.59 -0.41
N ASP A 107 -13.64 17.35 -0.66
CA ASP A 107 -13.52 16.27 0.32
C ASP A 107 -12.07 15.81 0.53
N ALA A 108 -11.20 15.98 -0.48
CA ALA A 108 -9.79 15.62 -0.38
C ALA A 108 -9.04 16.55 0.58
N ILE A 109 -9.38 17.85 0.62
CA ILE A 109 -8.74 18.84 1.50
C ILE A 109 -8.98 18.52 2.98
N HIS A 110 -10.13 17.94 3.32
CA HIS A 110 -10.51 17.60 4.70
C HIS A 110 -9.93 16.27 5.23
N LEU A 111 -9.20 15.51 4.40
CA LEU A 111 -8.65 14.21 4.79
C LEU A 111 -7.24 14.30 5.40
N CYS A 112 -6.54 15.43 5.21
CA CYS A 112 -5.23 15.76 5.79
C CYS A 112 -5.38 16.48 7.14
#